data_AF-A0A831RI18-F1
#
_entry.id   AF-A0A831RI18-F1
#
_cell.length_a   1.000
_cell.length_b   1.000
_cell.length_c   1.000
_cell.angle_alpha   90.00
_cell.angle_beta   90.00
_cell.angle_gamma   90.00
#
_symmetry.space_group_name_H-M   'P 1'
#
loop_
_entity.id
_entity.type
_entity.pdbx_description
1 polymer ?
#
loop_
_entity_poly.entity_id
_entity_poly.type
_entity_poly.pdbx_seq_one_letter_code
_entity_poly.pdbx_strand_id
1 'polypeptide(L)'
;RRAVERGVRVFDYGRSKKGTGSYRFKTHWGFKPEPLYYEYELIRAETMPDINPLNPKYQLFIKVWRKLPLPLSKWIGPWLARSLG
;
A
#
# COMPACT_ATOMS: atom_id res chain seq x y z
N ARG A 1 9.09 25.52 -1.19
CA ARG A 1 9.98 26.67 -1.50
C ARG A 1 11.06 26.32 -2.52
N ARG A 2 12.03 25.43 -2.21
CA ARG A 2 13.10 25.02 -3.16
C ARG A 2 12.65 24.63 -4.57
N ALA A 3 11.54 23.88 -4.70
CA ALA A 3 11.02 23.48 -6.02
C ALA A 3 10.47 24.68 -6.82
N VAL A 4 9.83 25.64 -6.14
CA VAL A 4 9.28 26.86 -6.76
C VAL A 4 10.42 27.76 -7.24
N GLU A 5 11.48 27.90 -6.44
CA GLU A 5 12.70 28.65 -6.81
C GLU A 5 13.40 28.04 -8.03
N ARG A 6 13.23 26.73 -8.26
CA ARG A 6 13.73 26.02 -9.46
C ARG A 6 12.76 26.07 -10.64
N GLY A 7 11.65 26.82 -10.55
CA GLY A 7 10.66 26.94 -11.62
C GLY A 7 9.75 25.73 -11.82
N VAL A 8 9.74 24.75 -10.89
CA VAL A 8 8.88 23.57 -10.97
C VAL A 8 7.42 23.99 -10.79
N ARG A 9 6.56 23.61 -11.75
CA ARG A 9 5.13 23.96 -11.77
C ARG A 9 4.21 22.82 -11.37
N VAL A 10 4.68 21.59 -11.44
CA VAL A 10 3.90 20.38 -11.17
C VAL A 10 4.48 19.68 -9.95
N PHE A 11 3.60 19.30 -9.04
CA PHE A 11 3.92 18.44 -7.92
C PHE A 11 2.93 17.28 -7.94
N ASP A 12 3.41 16.06 -7.80
CA ASP A 12 2.58 14.86 -7.75
C ASP A 12 2.90 14.10 -6.46
N TYR A 13 1.87 13.85 -5.65
CA TYR A 13 1.95 13.03 -4.44
C TYR A 13 1.99 11.52 -4.75
N GLY A 14 1.91 11.13 -6.02
CA GLY A 14 1.84 9.77 -6.51
C GLY A 14 0.50 9.09 -6.20
N ARG A 15 0.41 7.81 -6.55
CA ARG A 15 -0.80 7.00 -6.35
C ARG A 15 -1.20 6.81 -4.89
N SER A 16 -2.49 6.64 -4.63
CA SER A 16 -3.03 6.20 -3.34
C SER A 16 -4.36 5.49 -3.56
N LYS A 17 -4.66 4.48 -2.74
CA LYS A 17 -5.96 3.77 -2.80
C LYS A 17 -7.09 4.70 -2.36
N LYS A 18 -8.20 4.69 -3.10
CA LYS A 18 -9.42 5.45 -2.77
C LYS A 18 -9.90 5.08 -1.37
N GLY A 19 -10.37 6.09 -0.61
CA GLY A 19 -10.92 5.89 0.73
C GLY A 19 -9.89 5.77 1.86
N THR A 20 -8.59 5.71 1.55
CA THR A 20 -7.51 5.67 2.57
C THR A 20 -7.21 7.04 3.17
N GLY A 21 -6.50 7.06 4.32
CA GLY A 21 -6.03 8.31 4.94
C GLY A 21 -5.12 9.12 4.01
N SER A 22 -4.22 8.47 3.28
CA SER A 22 -3.36 9.13 2.28
C SER A 22 -4.16 9.75 1.14
N TYR A 23 -5.23 9.10 0.68
CA TYR A 23 -6.13 9.68 -0.33
C TYR A 23 -6.80 10.94 0.21
N ARG A 24 -7.39 10.87 1.41
CA ARG A 24 -8.05 12.02 2.05
C ARG A 24 -7.08 13.17 2.29
N PHE A 25 -5.86 12.88 2.75
CA PHE A 25 -4.83 13.89 2.96
C PHE A 25 -4.56 14.69 1.67
N LYS A 26 -4.33 14.00 0.55
CA LYS A 26 -4.05 14.65 -0.74
C LYS A 26 -5.22 15.52 -1.21
N THR A 27 -6.45 15.03 -1.10
CA THR A 27 -7.63 15.80 -1.51
C THR A 27 -7.87 17.04 -0.64
N HIS A 28 -7.59 16.97 0.67
CA HIS A 28 -7.68 18.16 1.55
C HIS A 28 -6.65 19.23 1.19
N TRP A 29 -5.51 18.85 0.62
CA TRP A 29 -4.50 19.78 0.09
C TRP A 29 -4.87 20.38 -1.27
N GLY A 30 -6.07 20.10 -1.80
CA GLY A 30 -6.57 20.66 -3.06
C GLY A 30 -6.18 19.88 -4.32
N PHE A 31 -5.59 18.68 -4.17
CA PHE A 31 -5.25 17.84 -5.32
C PHE A 31 -6.52 17.19 -5.89
N LYS A 32 -6.69 17.31 -7.21
CA LYS A 32 -7.74 16.59 -7.94
C LYS A 32 -7.26 15.16 -8.21
N PRO A 33 -8.00 14.12 -7.77
CA PRO A 33 -7.60 12.75 -8.00
C PRO A 33 -7.79 12.37 -9.47
N GLU A 34 -6.77 11.75 -10.06
CA GLU A 34 -6.85 11.10 -11.37
C GLU A 34 -7.08 9.59 -11.17
N PRO A 35 -8.18 9.01 -11.67
CA PRO A 35 -8.42 7.57 -11.56
C PRO A 35 -7.37 6.76 -12.33
N LEU A 36 -6.75 5.78 -11.67
CA LEU A 36 -5.87 4.80 -12.30
C LEU A 36 -6.61 3.47 -12.42
N TYR A 37 -6.78 3.00 -13.65
CA TYR A 37 -7.38 1.70 -13.95
C TYR A 37 -6.29 0.64 -13.99
N TYR A 38 -6.46 -0.41 -13.18
CA TYR A 38 -5.57 -1.56 -13.14
C TYR A 38 -6.31 -2.75 -13.70
N GLU A 39 -5.67 -3.45 -14.64
CA GLU A 39 -6.16 -4.69 -15.20
C GLU A 39 -5.41 -5.86 -14.56
N TYR A 40 -6.13 -6.96 -14.38
CA TYR A 40 -5.61 -8.16 -13.75
C TYR A 40 -6.07 -9.36 -14.56
N GLU A 41 -5.12 -10.19 -14.97
CA GLU A 41 -5.41 -11.48 -15.59
C GLU A 41 -5.23 -12.58 -14.54
N LEU A 42 -6.31 -13.30 -14.25
CA LEU A 42 -6.29 -14.39 -13.29
C LEU A 42 -5.94 -15.69 -14.02
N ILE A 43 -4.66 -16.10 -13.98
CA ILE A 43 -4.18 -17.29 -14.69
C ILE A 43 -4.62 -18.59 -14.00
N ARG A 44 -4.51 -18.64 -12.67
CA ARG A 44 -4.88 -19.81 -11.84
C ARG A 44 -5.79 -19.46 -10.67
N ALA A 45 -6.02 -18.17 -10.44
CA ALA A 45 -6.81 -17.71 -9.32
C ALA A 45 -8.29 -17.64 -9.72
N GLU A 46 -9.18 -18.13 -8.87
CA GLU A 46 -10.62 -18.04 -9.11
C GLU A 46 -11.19 -16.66 -8.73
N THR A 47 -10.46 -15.92 -7.89
CA THR A 47 -10.89 -14.63 -7.35
C THR A 47 -9.74 -13.63 -7.32
N MET A 48 -10.08 -12.34 -7.38
CA MET A 48 -9.12 -11.27 -7.29
C MET A 48 -8.40 -11.32 -5.93
N PRO A 49 -7.06 -11.32 -5.88
CA PRO A 49 -6.34 -11.30 -4.61
C PRO A 49 -6.60 -9.98 -3.86
N ASP A 50 -7.25 -10.07 -2.71
CA ASP A 50 -7.46 -8.92 -1.82
C ASP A 50 -6.24 -8.66 -0.93
N ILE A 51 -5.22 -8.03 -1.52
CA ILE A 51 -4.01 -7.56 -0.84
C ILE A 51 -4.22 -6.24 -0.08
N ASN A 52 -5.47 -5.83 0.18
CA ASN A 52 -5.71 -4.62 0.94
C ASN A 52 -5.26 -4.81 2.39
N PRO A 53 -4.38 -3.96 2.94
CA PRO A 53 -4.04 -4.04 4.37
C PRO A 53 -5.25 -3.80 5.29
N LEU A 54 -6.35 -3.26 4.77
CA LEU A 54 -7.63 -3.14 5.47
C LEU A 54 -8.42 -4.46 5.53
N ASN A 55 -8.03 -5.49 4.77
CA ASN A 55 -8.66 -6.80 4.80
C ASN A 55 -8.55 -7.41 6.22
N PRO A 56 -9.67 -7.78 6.87
CA PRO A 56 -9.68 -8.34 8.22
C PRO A 56 -8.72 -9.53 8.41
N LYS A 57 -8.56 -10.37 7.39
CA LYS A 57 -7.63 -11.51 7.40
C LYS A 57 -6.18 -11.05 7.52
N TYR A 58 -5.78 -10.07 6.71
CA TYR A 58 -4.44 -9.48 6.78
C TYR A 58 -4.20 -8.75 8.11
N GLN A 59 -5.20 -8.04 8.63
CA GLN A 59 -5.08 -7.40 9.94
C GLN A 59 -4.81 -8.41 11.06
N LEU A 60 -5.44 -9.58 11.03
CA LEU A 60 -5.19 -10.65 12.01
C LEU A 60 -3.74 -11.14 11.91
N PHE A 61 -3.26 -11.44 10.71
CA PHE A 61 -1.87 -11.86 10.52
C PHE A 61 -0.86 -10.81 10.99
N ILE A 62 -1.09 -9.53 10.69
CA ILE A 62 -0.25 -8.43 11.17
C ILE A 62 -0.25 -8.36 12.70
N LYS A 63 -1.41 -8.50 13.36
CA LYS A 63 -1.51 -8.48 14.83
C LYS A 63 -0.75 -9.65 15.46
N VAL A 64 -0.86 -10.85 14.90
CA VAL A 64 -0.13 -12.03 15.37
C VAL A 64 1.38 -11.83 15.18
N TRP A 65 1.79 -11.38 13.99
CA TRP A 65 3.20 -11.11 13.68
C TRP A 65 3.83 -10.10 14.64
N ARG A 66 3.11 -9.02 14.96
CA ARG A 66 3.57 -8.00 15.93
C ARG A 66 3.77 -8.52 17.35
N LYS A 67 3.10 -9.62 17.73
CA LYS A 67 3.21 -10.23 19.06
C LYS A 67 4.20 -11.41 19.09
N LEU A 68 4.79 -11.75 17.96
CA LEU A 68 5.69 -12.90 17.86
C LEU A 68 7.04 -12.59 18.55
N PRO A 69 7.55 -13.49 19.42
CA PRO A 69 8.89 -13.35 20.00
C PRO A 69 9.98 -13.18 18.94
N LEU A 70 10.98 -12.35 19.25
CA LEU A 70 12.08 -12.00 18.34
C LEU A 70 12.80 -13.20 17.69
N PRO A 71 13.10 -14.30 18.40
CA PRO A 71 13.76 -15.45 17.78
C PRO A 71 12.90 -16.09 16.67
N LEU A 72 11.59 -16.19 16.89
CA LEU A 72 10.66 -16.79 15.94
C LEU A 72 10.44 -15.88 14.73
N SER A 73 10.32 -14.57 14.93
CA SER A 73 10.17 -13.62 13.82
C SER A 73 11.43 -13.57 12.95
N LYS A 74 12.63 -13.70 13.53
CA LYS A 74 13.90 -13.81 12.79
C LYS A 74 13.99 -15.10 11.97
N TRP A 75 13.45 -16.20 12.47
CA TRP A 75 13.49 -17.49 11.77
C TRP A 75 12.48 -17.56 10.63
N ILE A 76 11.24 -17.10 10.86
CA ILE A 76 10.14 -17.16 9.89
C ILE A 76 10.21 -16.01 8.86
N GLY A 77 10.75 -14.85 9.26
CA GLY A 77 10.77 -13.63 8.45
C GLY A 77 11.35 -13.81 7.04
N PRO A 78 12.53 -14.44 6.86
CA PRO A 78 13.12 -14.65 5.55
C PRO A 78 12.24 -15.47 4.59
N TRP A 79 11.50 -16.46 5.10
CA TRP A 79 10.61 -17.27 4.27
C TRP A 79 9.39 -16.49 3.79
N LEU A 80 8.78 -15.68 4.66
CA LEU A 80 7.66 -14.82 4.28
C LEU A 80 8.09 -13.71 3.31
N ALA A 81 9.24 -13.07 3.55
CA ALA A 81 9.74 -11.98 2.72
C ALA A 81 9.95 -12.38 1.25
N ARG A 82 10.34 -13.64 0.98
CA ARG A 82 10.48 -14.15 -0.40
C ARG A 82 9.19 -14.14 -1.20
N SER A 83 8.04 -14.21 -0.54
CA SER A 83 6.71 -14.25 -1.17
C SER A 83 6.02 -12.89 -1.25
N LEU A 84 6.67 -11.82 -0.75
CA LEU A 84 6.13 -10.46 -0.70
C LEU A 84 6.69 -9.53 -1.78
N GLY A 85 7.57 -10.04 -2.64
CA GLY A 85 8.14 -9.34 -3.80
C GLY A 85 7.25 -9.45 -5.03
#